data_AF-A0A2V8SSY9-F1
#
_entry.id   AF-A0A2V8SSY9-F1
#
_cell.length_a   1.000
_cell.length_b   1.000
_cell.length_c   1.000
_cell.angle_alpha   90.00
_cell.angle_beta   90.00
_cell.angle_gamma   90.00
#
_symmetry.space_group_name_H-M   'P 1'
#
loop_
_entity.id
_entity.type
_entity.pdbx_description
1 polymer ?
#
loop_
_entity_poly.entity_id
_entity_poly.type
_entity_poly.pdbx_seq_one_letter_code
_entity_poly.pdbx_strand_id
1 'polypeptide(L)'
;MSEDVAKIVRLQRRVMWRRRLLSLQDQLAAAGATGAIITAILVVLIRLRAPQTAVWALVLGVLGLSSMAALIRWFFSRAHERDAAFLIDEALGLEDRVATAHLIIERGGPRGALEEALIEDTAERAGNQPASSVIPLRMRQWHALAPLSVIALVAALMITPRALPVTESSAAERADIDNAADHLERTAAEVEQLVPDGSETGRLANEQAELGRGLRRPTVTRA
;
A
#
# COMPACT_ATOMS: atom_id res chain seq x y z
N MET A 1 10.98 19.01 -43.93
CA MET A 1 11.24 17.74 -43.20
C MET A 1 10.80 16.62 -44.14
N SER A 2 11.71 15.73 -44.54
CA SER A 2 11.37 14.65 -45.49
C SER A 2 10.37 13.68 -44.86
N GLU A 3 9.58 13.02 -45.70
CA GLU A 3 8.58 12.05 -45.28
C GLU A 3 9.19 10.91 -44.45
N ASP A 4 10.43 10.53 -44.79
CA ASP A 4 11.18 9.44 -44.19
C ASP A 4 11.63 9.75 -42.76
N VAL A 5 12.09 10.98 -42.52
CA VAL A 5 12.34 11.47 -41.15
C VAL A 5 11.07 11.40 -40.31
N ALA A 6 9.92 11.79 -40.87
CA ALA A 6 8.64 11.71 -40.17
C ALA A 6 8.20 10.27 -39.89
N LYS A 7 8.51 9.30 -40.76
CA LYS A 7 8.24 7.87 -40.53
C LYS A 7 9.07 7.35 -39.35
N ILE A 8 10.38 7.61 -39.33
CA ILE A 8 11.30 7.17 -38.27
C ILE A 8 10.87 7.77 -36.91
N VAL A 9 10.64 9.08 -36.85
CA VAL A 9 10.23 9.78 -35.60
C VAL A 9 8.88 9.25 -35.10
N ARG A 10 7.91 8.99 -35.98
CA ARG A 10 6.61 8.39 -35.59
C ARG A 10 6.76 6.98 -35.05
N LEU A 11 7.65 6.17 -35.60
CA LEU A 11 7.94 4.84 -35.07
C LEU A 11 8.58 4.93 -33.69
N GLN A 12 9.65 5.72 -33.53
CA GLN A 12 10.34 5.94 -32.25
C GLN A 12 9.36 6.41 -31.17
N ARG A 13 8.50 7.39 -31.49
CA ARG A 13 7.47 7.89 -30.56
C ARG A 13 6.48 6.79 -30.16
N ARG A 14 6.01 5.96 -31.11
CA ARG A 14 5.09 4.84 -30.81
C ARG A 14 5.75 3.77 -29.93
N VAL A 15 6.99 3.40 -30.24
CA VAL A 15 7.77 2.43 -29.45
C VAL A 15 8.02 2.96 -28.03
N MET A 16 8.43 4.22 -27.90
CA MET A 16 8.61 4.89 -26.60
C MET A 16 7.32 4.91 -25.78
N TRP A 17 6.19 5.33 -26.38
CA TRP A 17 4.90 5.34 -25.68
C TRP A 17 4.48 3.95 -25.21
N ARG A 18 4.65 2.93 -26.06
CA ARG A 18 4.33 1.55 -25.71
C ARG A 18 5.22 1.04 -24.57
N ARG A 19 6.52 1.34 -24.60
CA ARG A 19 7.44 1.03 -23.50
C ARG A 19 7.04 1.72 -22.20
N ARG A 20 6.63 2.98 -22.26
CA ARG A 20 6.18 3.76 -21.09
C ARG A 20 4.87 3.22 -20.51
N LEU A 21 3.94 2.76 -21.34
CA LEU A 21 2.70 2.14 -20.89
C LEU A 21 2.98 0.79 -20.23
N LEU A 22 3.86 -0.02 -20.81
CA LEU A 22 4.29 -1.28 -20.20
C LEU A 22 5.00 -1.06 -18.85
N SER A 23 5.90 -0.08 -18.77
CA SER A 23 6.56 0.23 -17.50
C SER A 23 5.59 0.79 -16.46
N LEU A 24 4.56 1.53 -16.87
CA LEU A 24 3.48 1.98 -15.99
C LEU A 24 2.67 0.79 -15.46
N GLN A 25 2.27 -0.11 -16.35
CA GLN A 25 1.54 -1.32 -15.99
C GLN A 25 2.33 -2.17 -14.98
N ASP A 26 3.63 -2.36 -15.22
CA ASP A 26 4.53 -3.05 -14.30
C ASP A 26 4.64 -2.32 -12.96
N GLN A 27 4.77 -0.99 -12.95
CA GLN A 27 4.88 -0.25 -11.70
C GLN A 27 3.59 -0.26 -10.89
N LEU A 28 2.44 -0.12 -11.54
CA LEU A 28 1.12 -0.18 -10.89
C LEU A 28 0.81 -1.58 -10.38
N ALA A 29 1.09 -2.63 -11.15
CA ALA A 29 0.90 -4.00 -10.69
C ALA A 29 1.79 -4.33 -9.49
N ALA A 30 3.04 -3.86 -9.48
CA ALA A 30 3.94 -4.04 -8.34
C ALA A 30 3.46 -3.26 -7.11
N ALA A 31 3.10 -1.99 -7.28
CA ALA A 31 2.64 -1.13 -6.18
C ALA A 31 1.28 -1.56 -5.60
N GLY A 32 0.40 -2.07 -6.46
CA GLY A 32 -0.87 -2.68 -6.05
C GLY A 32 -0.64 -3.96 -5.25
N ALA A 33 0.26 -4.84 -5.71
CA ALA A 33 0.58 -6.08 -5.01
C ALA A 33 1.23 -5.82 -3.64
N THR A 34 2.23 -4.95 -3.57
CA THR A 34 2.88 -4.59 -2.29
C THR A 34 1.92 -3.87 -1.37
N GLY A 35 1.13 -2.93 -1.89
CA GLY A 35 0.10 -2.22 -1.14
C GLY A 35 -0.92 -3.19 -0.54
N ALA A 36 -1.46 -4.11 -1.35
CA ALA A 36 -2.43 -5.11 -0.89
C ALA A 36 -1.87 -6.03 0.19
N ILE A 37 -0.60 -6.47 0.06
CA ILE A 37 0.07 -7.29 1.10
C ILE A 37 0.22 -6.49 2.41
N ILE A 38 0.72 -5.25 2.34
CA ILE A 38 0.88 -4.39 3.52
C ILE A 38 -0.47 -4.14 4.19
N THR A 39 -1.49 -3.81 3.41
CA THR A 39 -2.85 -3.62 3.91
C THR A 39 -3.38 -4.89 4.55
N ALA A 40 -3.21 -6.06 3.92
CA ALA A 40 -3.67 -7.34 4.48
C ALA A 40 -3.04 -7.61 5.86
N ILE A 41 -1.72 -7.43 5.98
CA ILE A 41 -1.00 -7.57 7.25
C ILE A 41 -1.56 -6.61 8.30
N LEU A 42 -1.78 -5.35 7.93
CA LEU A 42 -2.26 -4.35 8.88
C LEU A 42 -3.71 -4.61 9.31
N VAL A 43 -4.56 -5.06 8.39
CA VAL A 43 -5.94 -5.48 8.68
C VAL A 43 -5.94 -6.63 9.68
N VAL A 44 -5.11 -7.65 9.46
CA VAL A 44 -4.97 -8.78 10.41
C VAL A 44 -4.54 -8.26 11.79
N LEU A 45 -3.51 -7.41 11.86
CA LEU A 45 -3.03 -6.86 13.13
C LEU A 45 -4.09 -6.02 13.87
N ILE A 46 -4.84 -5.20 13.14
CA ILE A 46 -5.92 -4.39 13.71
C ILE A 46 -7.05 -5.29 14.21
N ARG A 47 -7.48 -6.26 13.40
CA ARG A 47 -8.54 -7.21 13.77
C ARG A 47 -8.18 -8.06 14.99
N LEU A 48 -6.89 -8.26 15.26
CA LEU A 48 -6.40 -8.95 16.45
C LEU A 48 -6.29 -8.04 17.70
N ARG A 49 -6.24 -6.71 17.56
CA ARG A 49 -5.96 -5.79 18.69
C ARG A 49 -7.09 -4.83 19.04
N ALA A 50 -7.90 -4.37 18.09
CA ALA A 50 -8.85 -3.29 18.32
C ALA A 50 -10.16 -3.48 17.52
N PRO A 51 -11.34 -3.52 18.17
CA PRO A 51 -12.60 -3.80 17.50
C PRO A 51 -13.20 -2.61 16.71
N GLN A 52 -12.64 -1.40 16.78
CA GLN A 52 -13.34 -0.18 16.29
C GLN A 52 -12.53 0.74 15.36
N THR A 53 -11.51 0.25 14.66
CA THR A 53 -10.78 1.08 13.68
C THR A 53 -11.47 1.09 12.32
N ALA A 54 -11.51 2.25 11.66
CA ALA A 54 -12.07 2.41 10.31
C ALA A 54 -11.17 1.72 9.25
N VAL A 55 -11.24 0.39 9.16
CA VAL A 55 -10.42 -0.45 8.27
C VAL A 55 -10.42 0.05 6.83
N TRP A 56 -11.56 0.53 6.33
CA TRP A 56 -11.68 1.05 4.97
C TRP A 56 -10.84 2.30 4.71
N ALA A 57 -10.74 3.21 5.68
CA ALA A 57 -9.88 4.39 5.55
C ALA A 57 -8.41 3.99 5.39
N LEU A 58 -8.01 2.92 6.07
CA LEU A 58 -6.66 2.40 5.99
C LEU A 58 -6.35 1.70 4.67
N VAL A 59 -7.29 0.87 4.20
CA VAL A 59 -7.19 0.21 2.89
C VAL A 59 -7.04 1.25 1.79
N LEU A 60 -7.93 2.26 1.77
CA LEU A 60 -7.89 3.33 0.78
C LEU A 60 -6.62 4.19 0.92
N GLY A 61 -6.19 4.46 2.15
CA GLY A 61 -4.98 5.24 2.42
C GLY A 61 -3.71 4.56 1.90
N VAL A 62 -3.50 3.28 2.25
CA VAL A 62 -2.30 2.54 1.85
C VAL A 62 -2.26 2.31 0.34
N LEU A 63 -3.36 1.86 -0.26
CA LEU A 63 -3.43 1.64 -1.71
C LEU A 63 -3.32 2.95 -2.50
N GLY A 64 -3.94 4.03 -2.01
CA GLY A 64 -3.84 5.35 -2.61
C GLY A 64 -2.41 5.89 -2.58
N LEU A 65 -1.74 5.79 -1.42
CA LEU A 65 -0.34 6.23 -1.27
C LEU A 65 0.61 5.40 -2.12
N SER A 66 0.46 4.07 -2.15
CA SER A 66 1.34 3.21 -2.97
C SER A 66 1.16 3.49 -4.47
N SER A 67 -0.08 3.67 -4.93
CA SER A 67 -0.40 4.03 -6.31
C SER A 67 0.15 5.41 -6.67
N MET A 68 -0.01 6.40 -5.79
CA MET A 68 0.52 7.74 -6.01
C MET A 68 2.04 7.76 -6.06
N ALA A 69 2.72 7.03 -5.16
CA ALA A 69 4.18 6.89 -5.19
C ALA A 69 4.66 6.24 -6.51
N ALA A 70 3.96 5.22 -7.01
CA ALA A 70 4.26 4.58 -8.28
C ALA A 70 4.09 5.55 -9.47
N LEU A 71 3.01 6.34 -9.49
CA LEU A 71 2.77 7.35 -10.53
C LEU A 71 3.84 8.44 -10.52
N ILE A 72 4.21 8.92 -9.33
CA ILE A 72 5.29 9.91 -9.15
C ILE A 72 6.60 9.34 -9.68
N ARG A 73 6.97 8.12 -9.26
CA ARG A 73 8.19 7.46 -9.73
C ARG A 73 8.18 7.25 -11.25
N TRP A 74 7.05 6.84 -11.82
CA TRP A 74 6.88 6.68 -13.25
C TRP A 74 7.08 8.01 -14.00
N PHE A 75 6.48 9.09 -13.49
CA PHE A 75 6.61 10.44 -14.05
C PHE A 75 8.07 10.92 -14.07
N PHE A 76 8.82 10.63 -13.00
CA PHE A 76 10.25 10.94 -12.92
C PHE A 76 11.14 9.99 -13.73
N SER A 77 10.71 8.76 -14.01
CA SER A 77 11.42 7.81 -14.88
C SER A 77 11.22 8.17 -16.36
N ARG A 78 11.75 9.32 -16.79
CA ARG A 78 11.76 9.69 -18.22
C ARG A 78 12.69 8.74 -18.99
N ALA A 79 12.11 7.87 -19.80
CA ALA A 79 12.85 7.16 -20.84
C ALA A 79 13.36 8.16 -21.88
N HIS A 80 14.66 8.10 -22.17
CA HIS A 80 15.30 8.97 -23.16
C HIS A 80 14.97 8.47 -24.57
N GLU A 81 14.79 9.39 -25.53
CA GLU A 81 14.44 9.04 -26.91
C GLU A 81 15.51 8.15 -27.58
N ARG A 82 16.77 8.31 -27.17
CA ARG A 82 17.90 7.48 -27.60
C ARG A 82 17.70 5.99 -27.29
N ASP A 83 17.11 5.65 -26.15
CA ASP A 83 16.87 4.26 -25.77
C ASP A 83 15.85 3.59 -26.71
N ALA A 84 14.94 4.37 -27.30
CA ALA A 84 13.97 3.82 -28.26
C ALA A 84 14.63 3.50 -29.60
N ALA A 85 15.65 4.25 -30.02
CA ALA A 85 16.38 3.98 -31.25
C ALA A 85 17.16 2.65 -31.14
N PHE A 86 17.92 2.47 -30.06
CA PHE A 86 18.65 1.22 -29.81
C PHE A 86 17.73 -0.01 -29.72
N LEU A 87 16.57 0.13 -29.08
CA LEU A 87 15.60 -0.97 -29.01
C LEU A 87 15.03 -1.35 -30.38
N ILE A 88 14.83 -0.37 -31.27
CA ILE A 88 14.36 -0.65 -32.63
C ILE A 88 15.47 -1.38 -33.41
N ASP A 89 16.72 -0.94 -33.27
CA ASP A 89 17.86 -1.59 -33.93
C ASP A 89 18.05 -3.04 -33.46
N GLU A 90 17.98 -3.27 -32.16
CA GLU A 90 18.11 -4.62 -31.56
C GLU A 90 16.96 -5.54 -32.02
N ALA A 91 15.71 -5.05 -31.97
CA ALA A 91 14.55 -5.87 -32.31
C ALA A 91 14.43 -6.18 -33.81
N LEU A 92 14.92 -5.29 -34.68
CA LEU A 92 14.85 -5.43 -36.14
C LEU A 92 16.18 -5.90 -36.75
N GLY A 93 17.25 -6.06 -35.95
CA GLY A 93 18.58 -6.46 -36.44
C GLY A 93 19.20 -5.44 -37.39
N LEU A 94 19.01 -4.14 -37.14
CA LEU A 94 19.41 -3.06 -38.05
C LEU A 94 20.82 -2.50 -37.80
N GLU A 95 21.65 -3.12 -36.94
CA GLU A 95 23.06 -2.74 -36.73
C GLU A 95 23.27 -1.23 -36.50
N ASP A 96 22.54 -0.65 -35.54
CA ASP A 96 22.63 0.78 -35.16
C ASP A 96 22.22 1.81 -36.24
N ARG A 97 21.56 1.38 -37.33
CA ARG A 97 21.08 2.29 -38.40
C ARG A 97 20.07 3.31 -37.88
N VAL A 98 19.13 2.90 -37.02
CA VAL A 98 18.11 3.80 -36.45
C VAL A 98 18.72 4.75 -35.43
N ALA A 99 19.67 4.29 -34.61
CA ALA A 99 20.45 5.13 -33.70
C ALA A 99 21.27 6.18 -34.47
N THR A 100 21.93 5.77 -35.56
CA THR A 100 22.70 6.68 -36.41
C THR A 100 21.79 7.69 -37.12
N ALA A 101 20.67 7.24 -37.69
CA ALA A 101 19.67 8.11 -38.30
C ALA A 101 19.10 9.12 -37.28
N HIS A 102 18.84 8.68 -36.05
CA HIS A 102 18.37 9.56 -34.97
C HIS A 102 19.38 10.67 -34.65
N LEU A 103 20.67 10.36 -34.55
CA LEU A 103 21.73 11.35 -34.32
C LEU A 103 21.81 12.38 -35.46
N ILE A 104 21.67 11.94 -36.71
CA ILE A 104 21.63 12.83 -37.88
C ILE A 104 20.42 13.77 -37.81
N ILE A 105 19.25 13.24 -37.44
CA ILE A 105 18.02 14.01 -37.26
C ILE A 105 18.16 15.01 -36.10
N GLU A 106 18.71 14.60 -34.95
CA GLU A 106 18.93 15.45 -33.76
C GLU A 106 19.89 16.62 -34.09
N ARG A 107 20.87 16.39 -34.96
CA ARG A 107 21.83 17.40 -35.45
C ARG A 107 21.22 18.41 -36.44
N GLY A 108 19.95 18.26 -36.82
CA GLY A 108 19.25 19.15 -37.75
C GLY A 108 19.07 18.61 -39.17
N GLY A 109 19.33 17.31 -39.40
CA GLY A 109 19.10 16.64 -40.68
C GLY A 109 20.38 16.26 -41.45
N PRO A 110 20.22 15.60 -42.61
CA PRO A 110 21.35 15.10 -43.41
C PRO A 110 22.15 16.26 -44.03
N ARG A 111 23.48 16.14 -44.02
CA ARG A 111 24.42 17.13 -44.60
C ARG A 111 24.95 16.74 -45.98
N GLY A 112 24.68 15.52 -46.43
CA GLY A 112 25.12 15.03 -47.73
C GLY A 112 24.37 13.78 -48.16
N ALA A 113 24.55 13.39 -49.42
CA ALA A 113 23.81 12.31 -50.07
C ALA A 113 23.92 10.95 -49.34
N LEU A 114 25.05 10.66 -48.70
CA LEU A 114 25.22 9.43 -47.92
C LEU A 114 24.29 9.38 -46.70
N GLU A 115 24.15 10.49 -45.98
CA GLU A 115 23.27 10.57 -44.80
C GLU A 115 21.80 10.53 -45.21
N GLU A 116 21.47 11.10 -46.37
CA GLU A 116 20.12 11.03 -46.95
C GLU A 116 19.76 9.60 -47.35
N ALA A 117 20.66 8.90 -48.06
CA ALA A 117 20.46 7.49 -48.41
C ALA A 117 20.35 6.58 -47.18
N LEU A 118 21.09 6.86 -46.10
CA LEU A 118 20.96 6.12 -44.83
C LEU A 118 19.58 6.34 -44.19
N ILE A 119 19.08 7.57 -44.18
CA ILE A 119 17.74 7.89 -43.67
C ILE A 119 16.66 7.20 -44.50
N GLU A 120 16.79 7.19 -45.82
CA GLU A 120 15.87 6.53 -46.75
C GLU A 120 15.85 5.00 -46.53
N ASP A 121 17.01 4.33 -46.54
CA ASP A 121 17.13 2.88 -46.27
C ASP A 121 16.59 2.52 -44.88
N THR A 122 16.86 3.36 -43.87
CA THR A 122 16.34 3.16 -42.51
C THR A 122 14.81 3.31 -42.47
N ALA A 123 14.25 4.30 -43.17
CA ALA A 123 12.81 4.52 -43.22
C ALA A 123 12.10 3.40 -43.99
N GLU A 124 12.70 2.86 -45.04
CA GLU A 124 12.15 1.72 -45.78
C GLU A 124 12.10 0.46 -44.91
N ARG A 125 13.20 0.15 -44.20
CA ARG A 125 13.30 -1.06 -43.36
C ARG A 125 12.48 -0.97 -42.08
N ALA A 126 12.49 0.19 -41.40
CA ALA A 126 11.87 0.34 -40.10
C ALA A 126 10.47 0.98 -40.17
N GLY A 127 10.22 1.91 -41.08
CA GLY A 127 9.04 2.78 -41.08
C GLY A 127 7.71 2.07 -41.19
N ASN A 128 7.69 0.90 -41.85
CA ASN A 128 6.50 0.07 -42.05
C ASN A 128 6.31 -0.99 -40.96
N GLN A 129 7.27 -1.16 -40.04
CA GLN A 129 7.17 -2.15 -38.98
C GLN A 129 6.20 -1.69 -37.89
N PRO A 130 5.31 -2.57 -37.40
CA PRO A 130 4.41 -2.22 -36.32
C PRO A 130 5.18 -2.13 -35.00
N ALA A 131 4.89 -1.13 -34.16
CA ALA A 131 5.53 -1.00 -32.85
C ALA A 131 5.33 -2.24 -31.93
N SER A 132 4.37 -3.12 -32.24
CA SER A 132 4.17 -4.41 -31.57
C SER A 132 5.21 -5.48 -31.87
N SER A 133 5.89 -5.43 -33.02
CA SER A 133 6.98 -6.36 -33.32
C SER A 133 8.24 -6.02 -32.51
N VAL A 134 8.49 -4.72 -32.32
CA VAL A 134 9.62 -4.21 -31.53
C VAL A 134 9.45 -4.48 -30.03
N ILE A 135 8.26 -4.20 -29.48
CA ILE A 135 7.97 -4.42 -28.05
C ILE A 135 6.73 -5.30 -27.90
N PRO A 136 6.89 -6.63 -27.80
CA PRO A 136 5.78 -7.54 -27.56
C PRO A 136 5.20 -7.30 -26.17
N LEU A 137 3.86 -7.26 -26.08
CA LEU A 137 3.14 -7.23 -24.81
C LEU A 137 3.26 -8.63 -24.17
N ARG A 138 4.35 -8.88 -23.46
CA ARG A 138 4.50 -10.09 -22.65
C ARG A 138 4.16 -9.76 -21.22
N MET A 139 3.04 -10.31 -20.75
CA MET A 139 2.78 -10.35 -19.32
C MET A 139 3.88 -11.15 -18.65
N ARG A 140 4.64 -10.49 -17.79
CA ARG A 140 5.71 -11.12 -17.03
C ARG A 140 5.09 -12.00 -15.95
N GLN A 141 5.69 -13.17 -15.68
CA GLN A 141 5.11 -14.19 -14.79
C GLN A 141 4.78 -13.67 -13.38
N TRP A 142 5.51 -12.65 -12.89
CA TRP A 142 5.28 -12.06 -11.58
C TRP A 142 3.92 -11.33 -11.47
N HIS A 143 3.26 -10.98 -12.57
CA HIS A 143 1.89 -10.46 -12.51
C HIS A 143 0.90 -11.45 -11.91
N ALA A 144 1.20 -12.76 -11.91
CA ALA A 144 0.41 -13.76 -11.22
C ALA A 144 0.38 -13.54 -9.69
N LEU A 145 1.31 -12.76 -9.13
CA LEU A 145 1.31 -12.38 -7.71
C LEU A 145 0.28 -11.29 -7.40
N ALA A 146 -0.11 -10.46 -8.38
CA ALA A 146 -1.12 -9.42 -8.18
C ALA A 146 -2.48 -10.00 -7.74
N PRO A 147 -3.10 -10.98 -8.43
CA PRO A 147 -4.34 -11.57 -7.95
C PRO A 147 -4.16 -12.31 -6.62
N LEU A 148 -3.00 -12.92 -6.37
CA LEU A 148 -2.72 -13.57 -5.09
C LEU A 148 -2.73 -12.58 -3.92
N SER A 149 -2.20 -11.37 -4.11
CA SER A 149 -2.24 -10.30 -3.11
C SER A 149 -3.66 -9.82 -2.82
N VAL A 150 -4.52 -9.76 -3.85
CA VAL A 150 -5.94 -9.41 -3.70
C VAL A 150 -6.67 -10.50 -2.93
N ILE A 151 -6.43 -11.78 -3.25
CA ILE A 151 -7.00 -12.91 -2.52
C ILE A 151 -6.58 -12.86 -1.04
N ALA A 152 -5.30 -12.60 -0.75
CA ALA A 152 -4.80 -12.46 0.61
C ALA A 152 -5.49 -11.31 1.37
N LEU A 153 -5.69 -10.17 0.72
CA LEU A 153 -6.41 -9.02 1.29
C LEU A 153 -7.88 -9.36 1.57
N VAL A 154 -8.57 -10.02 0.64
CA VAL A 154 -9.96 -10.46 0.83
C VAL A 154 -10.06 -11.47 1.99
N ALA A 155 -9.13 -12.43 2.05
CA ALA A 155 -9.06 -13.39 3.15
C ALA A 155 -8.85 -12.69 4.50
N ALA A 156 -7.97 -11.68 4.57
CA ALA A 156 -7.76 -10.88 5.77
C ALA A 156 -9.02 -10.12 6.21
N LEU A 157 -9.79 -9.56 5.26
CA LEU A 157 -11.05 -8.86 5.56
C LEU A 157 -12.17 -9.79 6.06
N MET A 158 -12.15 -11.06 5.64
CA MET A 158 -13.09 -12.09 6.08
C MET A 158 -12.84 -12.58 7.51
N ILE A 159 -11.68 -12.25 8.11
CA ILE A 159 -11.41 -12.59 9.50
C ILE A 159 -12.35 -11.79 10.41
N THR A 160 -13.32 -12.50 10.98
CA THR A 160 -14.23 -11.96 12.00
C THR A 160 -13.40 -11.38 13.14
N PRO A 161 -13.67 -10.14 13.60
CA PRO A 161 -12.92 -9.57 14.69
C PRO A 161 -13.22 -10.43 15.92
N ARG A 162 -12.22 -11.15 16.42
CA ARG A 162 -12.34 -11.78 17.73
C ARG A 162 -12.23 -10.66 18.74
N ALA A 163 -13.35 -10.34 19.40
CA ALA A 163 -13.28 -9.62 20.65
C ALA A 163 -12.40 -10.47 21.57
N LEU A 164 -11.19 -9.99 21.86
CA LEU A 164 -10.38 -10.62 22.90
C LEU A 164 -11.25 -10.59 24.17
N PRO A 165 -11.37 -11.70 24.92
CA PRO A 165 -12.22 -11.79 26.10
C PRO A 165 -11.83 -10.81 27.22
N VAL A 166 -10.76 -10.02 27.03
CA VAL A 166 -10.27 -9.01 27.96
C VAL A 166 -11.35 -8.00 28.36
N THR A 167 -12.29 -7.65 27.49
CA THR A 167 -13.40 -6.73 27.86
C THR A 167 -14.48 -7.41 28.70
N GLU A 168 -14.73 -8.70 28.50
CA GLU A 168 -15.68 -9.44 29.33
C GLU A 168 -15.05 -9.83 30.67
N SER A 169 -13.77 -10.21 30.68
CA SER A 169 -13.05 -10.50 31.92
C SER A 169 -12.90 -9.25 32.77
N SER A 170 -12.62 -8.08 32.17
CA SER A 170 -12.54 -6.83 32.93
C SER A 170 -13.91 -6.31 33.39
N ALA A 171 -15.00 -6.60 32.67
CA ALA A 171 -16.35 -6.29 33.14
C ALA A 171 -16.78 -7.23 34.28
N ALA A 172 -16.49 -8.53 34.16
CA ALA A 172 -16.74 -9.51 35.22
C ALA A 172 -15.89 -9.21 36.47
N GLU A 173 -14.59 -8.92 36.30
CA GLU A 173 -13.69 -8.54 37.38
C GLU A 173 -14.14 -7.24 38.07
N ARG A 174 -14.66 -6.27 37.31
CA ARG A 174 -15.28 -5.07 37.91
C ARG A 174 -16.55 -5.38 38.68
N ALA A 175 -17.42 -6.25 38.14
CA ALA A 175 -18.62 -6.67 38.84
C ALA A 175 -18.27 -7.44 40.14
N ASP A 176 -17.21 -8.25 40.13
CA ASP A 176 -16.72 -8.94 41.31
C ASP A 176 -16.15 -7.96 42.36
N ILE A 177 -15.42 -6.94 41.93
CA ILE A 177 -14.93 -5.86 42.80
C ILE A 177 -16.10 -5.06 43.39
N ASP A 178 -17.10 -4.72 42.59
CA ASP A 178 -18.29 -4.00 43.06
C ASP A 178 -19.11 -4.82 44.06
N ASN A 179 -19.29 -6.12 43.80
CA ASN A 179 -19.95 -7.05 44.72
C ASN A 179 -19.17 -7.22 46.03
N ALA A 180 -17.83 -7.31 45.96
CA ALA A 180 -16.98 -7.38 47.14
C ALA A 180 -17.05 -6.08 47.97
N ALA A 181 -17.06 -4.92 47.30
CA ALA A 181 -17.23 -3.63 47.96
C ALA A 181 -18.59 -3.51 48.66
N ASP A 182 -19.68 -3.93 48.00
CA ASP A 182 -21.01 -3.98 48.59
C ASP A 182 -21.09 -4.90 49.81
N HIS A 183 -20.41 -6.05 49.74
CA HIS A 183 -20.37 -6.98 50.86
C HIS A 183 -19.65 -6.36 52.06
N LEU A 184 -18.50 -5.70 51.85
CA LEU A 184 -17.75 -5.02 52.90
C LEU A 184 -18.56 -3.91 53.57
N GLU A 185 -19.26 -3.10 52.77
CA GLU A 185 -20.12 -2.01 53.28
C GLU A 185 -21.28 -2.55 54.14
N ARG A 186 -21.94 -3.63 53.69
CA ARG A 186 -23.02 -4.26 54.47
C ARG A 186 -22.53 -4.86 55.78
N THR A 187 -21.42 -5.61 55.75
CA THR A 187 -20.87 -6.22 56.97
C THR A 187 -20.40 -5.17 57.97
N ALA A 188 -19.81 -4.06 57.48
CA ALA A 188 -19.41 -2.96 58.34
C ALA A 188 -20.62 -2.30 59.02
N ALA A 189 -21.70 -2.06 58.27
CA ALA A 189 -22.93 -1.49 58.82
C ALA A 189 -23.63 -2.40 59.84
N GLU A 190 -23.61 -3.72 59.63
CA GLU A 190 -24.14 -4.70 60.58
C GLU A 190 -23.32 -4.71 61.89
N VAL A 191 -21.99 -4.62 61.80
CA VAL A 191 -21.11 -4.57 62.98
C VAL A 191 -21.30 -3.25 63.75
N GLU A 192 -21.44 -2.12 63.06
CA GLU A 192 -21.67 -0.80 63.69
C GLU A 192 -22.97 -0.77 64.51
N GLN A 193 -24.03 -1.47 64.07
CA GLN A 193 -25.29 -1.55 64.82
C GLN A 193 -25.21 -2.39 66.10
N LEU A 194 -24.30 -3.37 66.15
CA LEU A 194 -24.19 -4.33 67.25
C LEU A 194 -23.17 -3.92 68.31
N VAL A 195 -22.32 -2.95 68.00
CA VAL A 195 -21.14 -2.62 68.79
C VAL A 195 -21.31 -1.22 69.41
N PRO A 196 -20.95 -1.01 70.69
CA PRO A 196 -21.04 0.30 71.33
C PRO A 196 -20.19 1.37 70.63
N ASP A 197 -20.76 2.57 70.54
CA ASP A 197 -20.09 3.75 69.99
C ASP A 197 -18.73 4.00 70.67
N GLY A 198 -17.69 4.20 69.85
CA GLY A 198 -16.33 4.51 70.32
C GLY A 198 -15.46 3.31 70.68
N SER A 199 -15.96 2.08 70.53
CA SER A 199 -15.13 0.87 70.69
C SER A 199 -14.15 0.67 69.51
N GLU A 200 -13.06 -0.07 69.76
CA GLU A 200 -12.06 -0.40 68.75
C GLU A 200 -12.65 -1.20 67.56
N THR A 201 -13.62 -2.07 67.85
CA THR A 201 -14.34 -2.86 66.83
C THR A 201 -15.19 -1.96 65.92
N GLY A 202 -15.82 -0.92 66.45
CA GLY A 202 -16.54 0.09 65.65
C GLY A 202 -15.60 0.91 64.75
N ARG A 203 -14.36 1.18 65.21
CA ARG A 203 -13.35 1.86 64.38
C ARG A 203 -12.92 0.99 63.20
N LEU A 204 -12.67 -0.30 63.42
CA LEU A 204 -12.29 -1.23 62.36
C LEU A 204 -13.42 -1.44 61.33
N ALA A 205 -14.68 -1.47 61.77
CA ALA A 205 -15.83 -1.52 60.87
C ALA A 205 -15.89 -0.27 59.96
N ASN A 206 -15.63 0.92 60.51
CA ASN A 206 -15.55 2.15 59.72
C ASN A 206 -14.39 2.14 58.70
N GLU A 207 -13.21 1.65 59.08
CA GLU A 207 -12.08 1.49 58.15
C GLU A 207 -12.41 0.49 57.02
N GLN A 208 -13.10 -0.61 57.31
CA GLN A 208 -13.57 -1.56 56.30
C GLN A 208 -14.60 -0.94 55.34
N ALA A 209 -15.55 -0.14 55.84
CA ALA A 209 -16.49 0.59 55.01
C ALA A 209 -15.79 1.61 54.10
N GLU A 210 -14.76 2.30 54.60
CA GLU A 210 -13.95 3.22 53.78
C GLU A 210 -13.17 2.49 52.68
N LEU A 211 -12.63 1.29 52.96
CA LEU A 211 -11.98 0.46 51.94
C LEU A 211 -12.96 0.02 50.86
N GLY A 212 -14.18 -0.40 51.22
CA GLY A 212 -15.25 -0.71 50.26
C GLY A 212 -15.58 0.47 49.34
N ARG A 213 -15.77 1.67 49.91
CA ARG A 213 -15.98 2.90 49.13
C ARG A 213 -14.76 3.27 48.27
N GLY A 214 -13.55 2.97 48.76
CA GLY A 214 -12.30 3.18 48.05
C GLY A 214 -12.17 2.32 46.80
N LEU A 215 -12.61 1.06 46.86
CA LEU A 215 -12.62 0.14 45.72
C LEU A 215 -13.58 0.58 44.60
N ARG A 216 -14.68 1.26 44.95
CA ARG A 216 -15.64 1.84 44.00
C ARG A 216 -15.16 3.12 43.32
N ARG A 217 -14.21 3.83 43.91
CA ARG A 217 -13.66 5.02 43.27
C ARG A 217 -12.78 4.56 42.11
N PRO A 218 -13.10 4.92 40.85
CA PRO A 218 -12.20 4.61 39.75
C PRO A 218 -10.86 5.22 40.10
N THR A 219 -9.82 4.38 40.17
CA THR A 219 -8.46 4.87 40.34
C THR A 219 -8.18 5.69 39.09
N VAL A 220 -8.37 7.00 39.19
CA VAL A 220 -8.00 7.94 38.14
C VAL A 220 -6.48 7.96 38.17
N THR A 221 -5.88 6.95 37.55
CA THR A 221 -4.46 6.93 37.27
C THR A 221 -4.24 8.12 36.33
N ARG A 222 -3.69 9.22 36.87
CA ARG A 222 -3.25 10.35 36.05
C ARG A 222 -2.30 9.79 34.99
N ALA A 223 -2.74 9.86 33.74
CA ALA A 223 -1.94 9.56 32.56
C ALA A 223 -0.82 10.59 32.39
#